data_AF-G2LJB0-F1
#
_entry.id   AF-G2LJB0-F1
#
_cell.length_a   1.000
_cell.length_b   1.000
_cell.length_c   1.000
_cell.angle_alpha   90.00
_cell.angle_beta   90.00
_cell.angle_gamma   90.00
#
_symmetry.space_group_name_H-M   'P 1'
#
loop_
_entity.id
_entity.type
_entity.pdbx_description
1 polymer ?
#
loop_
_entity_poly.entity_id
_entity_poly.type
_entity_poly.pdbx_seq_one_letter_code
_entity_poly.pdbx_strand_id
1 'polypeptide(L)'
;MTRLCPASFRGRETARRTIADARVSSHDQKDGLERQKQVPELYCTQPGWTFGIIADLGSGMNDHKKGLRRWLESILAGEAGRLVITHQDRRLCFGTGLVFAIGEAKNVEVVMLNQGEDTTFEEDLAKDVLEISTVFSTRLYGSRSHRNRKLIDGVKQAVAEAQIC
;
A
#
# COMPACT_ATOMS: atom_id res chain seq x y z
N MET A 1 -13.21 2.94 11.98
CA MET A 1 -12.10 2.21 12.61
C MET A 1 -12.45 0.73 12.61
N THR A 2 -11.83 -0.05 11.74
CA THR A 2 -12.01 -1.51 11.73
C THR A 2 -10.78 -2.11 12.40
N ARG A 3 -10.95 -2.72 13.58
CA ARG A 3 -9.88 -3.49 14.24
C ARG A 3 -10.09 -4.96 13.90
N LEU A 4 -9.13 -5.55 13.20
CA LEU A 4 -9.03 -7.00 13.11
C LEU A 4 -8.19 -7.46 14.33
N CYS A 5 -8.86 -7.69 15.46
CA CYS A 5 -8.22 -8.19 16.67
C CYS A 5 -8.29 -9.73 16.72
N PRO A 6 -7.16 -10.45 16.84
CA PRO A 6 -7.18 -11.80 17.39
C PRO A 6 -7.23 -11.70 18.91
N ALA A 7 -8.25 -12.30 19.51
CA ALA A 7 -8.38 -12.41 20.95
C ALA A 7 -7.29 -13.33 21.52
N SER A 8 -6.64 -12.84 22.59
CA SER A 8 -5.97 -13.63 23.65
C SER A 8 -4.85 -14.60 23.25
N PHE A 9 -3.61 -14.13 23.24
CA PHE A 9 -2.45 -14.96 23.65
C PHE A 9 -1.28 -14.09 24.13
N ARG A 10 -0.97 -14.11 25.43
CA ARG A 10 0.23 -13.47 26.01
C ARG A 10 1.39 -14.45 25.98
N GLY A 11 2.12 -14.50 24.86
CA GLY A 11 3.42 -15.16 24.75
C GLY A 11 4.55 -14.15 24.92
N ARG A 12 5.54 -14.48 25.78
CA ARG A 12 6.79 -13.75 26.11
C ARG A 12 7.09 -12.54 25.20
N GLU A 13 6.80 -11.34 25.71
CA GLU A 13 7.03 -10.06 25.03
C GLU A 13 8.54 -9.80 24.89
N THR A 14 9.13 -10.22 23.77
CA THR A 14 10.07 -9.31 23.11
C THR A 14 9.25 -8.08 22.71
N ALA A 15 9.72 -6.88 23.04
CA ALA A 15 9.01 -5.64 22.72
C ALA A 15 8.93 -5.48 21.20
N ARG A 16 7.89 -6.09 20.60
CA ARG A 16 7.67 -6.06 19.16
C ARG A 16 7.32 -4.63 18.76
N ARG A 17 7.98 -4.14 17.73
CA ARG A 17 7.82 -2.75 17.31
C ARG A 17 6.56 -2.56 16.48
N THR A 18 6.05 -1.34 16.50
CA THR A 18 5.01 -0.92 15.56
C THR A 18 5.67 -0.50 14.24
N ILE A 19 5.04 -0.82 13.12
CA ILE A 19 5.46 -0.31 11.82
C ILE A 19 4.37 0.62 11.29
N ALA A 20 4.72 1.90 11.19
CA ALA A 20 3.92 2.93 10.55
C ALA A 20 4.20 2.93 9.04
N ASP A 21 3.16 3.03 8.22
CA ASP A 21 3.28 3.02 6.77
C ASP A 21 2.73 4.29 6.13
N ALA A 22 3.45 4.80 5.13
CA ALA A 22 3.02 5.90 4.28
C ALA A 22 3.40 5.61 2.82
N ARG A 23 2.55 5.98 1.86
CA ARG A 23 2.84 5.73 0.45
C ARG A 23 2.09 6.68 -0.47
N VAL A 24 2.78 7.14 -1.50
CA VAL A 24 2.17 7.84 -2.62
C VAL A 24 2.43 7.12 -3.96
N SER A 25 1.51 7.29 -4.89
CA SER A 25 1.48 6.52 -6.15
C SER A 25 2.35 7.14 -7.25
N SER A 26 2.45 8.48 -7.31
CA SER A 26 3.27 9.22 -8.28
C SER A 26 4.43 9.97 -7.62
N HIS A 27 5.51 10.17 -8.37
CA HIS A 27 6.62 11.04 -8.00
C HIS A 27 6.18 12.50 -7.79
N ASP A 28 5.14 12.95 -8.51
CA ASP A 28 4.58 14.29 -8.35
C ASP A 28 3.93 14.51 -6.97
N GLN A 29 3.64 13.41 -6.27
CA GLN A 29 3.06 13.42 -4.92
C GLN A 29 4.13 13.26 -3.83
N LYS A 30 5.42 13.32 -4.17
CA LYS A 30 6.52 13.12 -3.22
C LYS A 30 6.45 14.09 -2.03
N ASP A 31 6.05 15.33 -2.25
CA ASP A 31 5.86 16.29 -1.16
C ASP A 31 4.68 15.94 -0.25
N GLY A 32 3.64 15.30 -0.82
CA GLY A 32 2.53 14.72 -0.07
C GLY A 32 2.96 13.53 0.81
N LEU A 33 3.99 12.78 0.40
CA LEU A 33 4.50 11.65 1.19
C LEU A 33 5.01 12.09 2.57
N GLU A 34 5.66 13.25 2.68
CA GLU A 34 6.11 13.77 3.98
C GLU A 34 4.94 14.14 4.88
N ARG A 35 3.86 14.70 4.33
CA ARG A 35 2.62 14.98 5.10
C ARG A 35 1.96 13.69 5.55
N GLN A 36 1.90 12.69 4.67
CA GLN A 36 1.30 11.39 4.99
C GLN A 36 2.07 10.63 6.08
N LYS A 37 3.37 10.86 6.28
CA LYS A 37 4.12 10.26 7.40
C LYS A 37 3.72 10.81 8.76
N GLN A 38 3.36 12.10 8.83
CA GLN A 38 3.02 12.77 10.10
C GLN A 38 1.81 12.14 10.78
N VAL A 39 0.88 11.62 9.98
CA VAL A 39 -0.37 11.02 10.45
C VAL A 39 -0.13 9.74 11.27
N PRO A 40 0.51 8.69 10.72
CA PRO A 40 0.82 7.49 11.48
C PRO A 40 1.91 7.76 12.54
N GLU A 41 2.82 8.73 12.34
CA GLU A 41 3.76 9.18 13.38
C GLU A 41 3.04 9.68 14.62
N LEU A 42 2.14 10.65 14.46
CA LEU A 42 1.37 11.24 15.56
C LEU A 42 0.53 10.16 16.24
N TYR A 43 -0.13 9.32 15.45
CA TYR A 43 -0.94 8.22 15.96
C TYR A 43 -0.13 7.21 16.79
N CYS A 44 1.10 6.89 16.38
CA CYS A 44 1.96 5.97 17.14
C CYS A 44 2.59 6.64 18.37
N THR A 45 2.83 7.95 18.32
CA THR A 45 3.44 8.72 19.41
C THR A 45 2.49 8.92 20.58
N GLN A 46 1.19 9.17 20.32
CA GLN A 46 0.17 9.37 21.36
C GLN A 46 0.10 8.24 22.42
N PRO A 47 0.05 6.96 22.05
CA PRO A 47 0.09 5.84 22.99
C PRO A 47 1.51 5.46 23.44
N GLY A 48 2.55 6.16 22.99
CA GLY A 48 3.95 5.90 23.37
C GLY A 48 4.53 4.63 22.77
N TRP A 49 4.08 4.21 21.59
CA TRP A 49 4.61 3.00 20.96
C TRP A 49 6.02 3.23 20.40
N THR A 50 6.91 2.25 20.52
CA THR A 50 8.14 2.22 19.72
C THR A 50 7.78 1.86 18.28
N PHE A 51 8.04 2.76 17.34
CA PHE A 51 7.67 2.55 15.94
C PHE A 51 8.79 2.90 14.97
N GLY A 52 8.73 2.29 13.79
CA GLY A 52 9.54 2.67 12.62
C GLY A 52 8.62 2.98 11.44
N ILE A 53 9.01 3.95 10.62
CA ILE A 53 8.23 4.36 9.44
C ILE A 53 8.81 3.69 8.21
N ILE A 54 7.92 3.13 7.41
CA ILE A 54 8.21 2.70 6.05
C ILE A 54 7.46 3.63 5.11
N ALA A 55 8.20 4.21 4.18
CA ALA A 55 7.66 5.08 3.15
C ALA A 55 8.03 4.56 1.78
N ASP A 56 7.04 4.36 0.92
CA ASP A 56 7.23 3.87 -0.44
C ASP A 56 6.69 4.87 -1.48
N LEU A 57 7.38 4.95 -2.62
CA LEU A 57 6.99 5.75 -3.77
C LEU A 57 6.74 4.83 -4.97
N GLY A 58 5.60 5.02 -5.64
CA GLY A 58 5.24 4.30 -6.87
C GLY A 58 3.94 3.50 -6.74
N SER A 59 3.58 2.78 -7.80
CA SER A 59 2.30 2.04 -7.92
C SER A 59 2.12 0.88 -6.93
N GLY A 60 0.85 0.50 -6.68
CA GLY A 60 0.47 -0.68 -5.90
C GLY A 60 0.69 -2.00 -6.61
N MET A 61 0.95 -1.97 -7.91
CA MET A 61 1.32 -3.17 -8.64
C MET A 61 2.79 -3.56 -8.48
N ASN A 62 3.65 -2.65 -8.01
CA ASN A 62 5.07 -2.94 -7.83
C ASN A 62 5.31 -3.69 -6.51
N ASP A 63 5.45 -5.02 -6.61
CA ASP A 63 5.75 -5.94 -5.51
C ASP A 63 7.26 -5.98 -5.15
N HIS A 64 8.13 -5.33 -5.93
CA HIS A 64 9.56 -5.23 -5.65
C HIS A 64 9.94 -4.02 -4.79
N LYS A 65 8.96 -3.32 -4.22
CA LYS A 65 9.19 -2.18 -3.33
C LYS A 65 9.99 -2.58 -2.09
N LYS A 66 10.99 -1.75 -1.78
CA LYS A 66 11.86 -1.96 -0.62
C LYS A 66 11.06 -1.92 0.69
N GLY A 67 10.06 -1.04 0.79
CA GLY A 67 9.24 -0.96 1.99
C GLY A 67 8.34 -2.19 2.19
N LEU A 68 7.68 -2.68 1.13
CA LEU A 68 6.93 -3.93 1.19
C LEU A 68 7.81 -5.11 1.66
N ARG A 69 9.01 -5.24 1.08
CA ARG A 69 9.94 -6.31 1.47
C ARG A 69 10.34 -6.22 2.94
N ARG A 70 10.73 -5.03 3.40
CA ARG A 70 11.05 -4.78 4.82
C ARG A 70 9.88 -5.11 5.74
N TRP A 71 8.65 -4.87 5.29
CA TRP A 71 7.45 -5.23 6.02
C TRP A 71 7.32 -6.74 6.21
N LEU A 72 7.41 -7.48 5.11
CA LEU A 72 7.36 -8.94 5.13
C LEU A 72 8.49 -9.51 5.99
N GLU A 73 9.71 -9.01 5.84
CA GLU A 73 10.87 -9.43 6.65
C GLU A 73 10.61 -9.24 8.15
N SER A 74 10.15 -8.05 8.58
CA SER A 74 9.85 -7.79 10.00
C SER A 74 8.68 -8.63 10.54
N ILE A 75 7.65 -8.90 9.72
CA ILE A 75 6.54 -9.78 10.10
C ILE A 75 7.04 -11.22 10.25
N LEU A 76 7.79 -11.73 9.28
CA LEU A 76 8.28 -13.10 9.26
C LEU A 76 9.28 -13.37 10.39
N ALA A 77 10.16 -12.40 10.68
CA ALA A 77 11.12 -12.42 11.78
C ALA A 77 10.48 -12.29 13.17
N GLY A 78 9.19 -11.95 13.25
CA GLY A 78 8.47 -11.76 14.52
C GLY A 78 8.82 -10.47 15.26
N GLU A 79 9.42 -9.51 14.56
CA GLU A 79 9.79 -8.20 15.11
C GLU A 79 8.61 -7.22 15.11
N ALA A 80 7.68 -7.38 14.15
CA ALA A 80 6.50 -6.56 14.03
C ALA A 80 5.39 -7.05 14.98
N GLY A 81 4.89 -6.16 15.83
CA GLY A 81 3.73 -6.43 16.69
C GLY A 81 2.46 -5.76 16.18
N ARG A 82 2.63 -4.66 15.44
CA ARG A 82 1.53 -3.85 14.92
C ARG A 82 1.91 -3.19 13.61
N LEU A 83 0.94 -3.07 12.73
CA LEU A 83 0.99 -2.36 11.46
C LEU A 83 -0.02 -1.22 11.52
N VAL A 84 0.45 0.02 11.35
CA VAL A 84 -0.41 1.21 11.27
C VAL A 84 -0.37 1.71 9.84
N ILE A 85 -1.51 1.65 9.17
CA ILE A 85 -1.64 1.94 7.73
C ILE A 85 -2.66 3.06 7.60
N THR A 86 -2.37 4.04 6.75
CA THR A 86 -3.32 5.13 6.46
C THR A 86 -4.45 4.69 5.52
N HIS A 87 -4.21 3.77 4.59
CA HIS A 87 -5.24 3.34 3.63
C HIS A 87 -5.18 1.84 3.35
N GLN A 88 -6.34 1.19 3.36
CA GLN A 88 -6.48 -0.26 3.12
C GLN A 88 -6.03 -0.67 1.72
N ASP A 89 -6.31 0.15 0.70
CA ASP A 89 -6.24 -0.27 -0.71
C ASP A 89 -5.00 0.24 -1.44
N ARG A 90 -4.17 1.04 -0.79
CA ARG A 90 -3.07 1.74 -1.45
C ARG A 90 -1.72 1.11 -1.24
N ARG A 91 -1.55 -0.05 -0.59
CA ARG A 91 -0.20 -0.65 -0.50
C ARG A 91 0.09 -1.58 -1.67
N LEU A 92 -0.85 -2.48 -1.94
CA LEU A 92 -0.82 -3.33 -3.11
C LEU A 92 -2.18 -3.31 -3.81
N CYS A 93 -2.15 -3.18 -5.14
CA CYS A 93 -3.34 -3.36 -5.99
C CYS A 93 -3.86 -4.80 -5.85
N PHE A 94 -2.95 -5.78 -5.69
CA PHE A 94 -3.26 -7.17 -5.41
C PHE A 94 -2.33 -7.76 -4.34
N GLY A 95 -2.85 -8.65 -3.51
CA GLY A 95 -2.03 -9.38 -2.52
C GLY A 95 -2.01 -8.78 -1.12
N THR A 96 -2.65 -7.62 -0.89
CA THR A 96 -2.82 -7.05 0.47
C THR A 96 -3.47 -8.05 1.42
N GLY A 97 -4.49 -8.78 0.96
CA GLY A 97 -5.14 -9.83 1.76
C GLY A 97 -4.19 -10.97 2.16
N LEU A 98 -3.23 -11.33 1.31
CA LEU A 98 -2.21 -12.33 1.63
C LEU A 98 -1.24 -11.80 2.70
N VAL A 99 -0.81 -10.54 2.58
CA VAL A 99 0.05 -9.90 3.58
C VAL A 99 -0.65 -9.83 4.94
N PHE A 100 -1.94 -9.48 4.96
CA PHE A 100 -2.72 -9.46 6.20
C PHE A 100 -2.93 -10.85 6.79
N ALA A 101 -3.19 -11.88 5.97
CA ALA A 101 -3.28 -13.26 6.44
C ALA A 101 -1.94 -13.74 7.06
N ILE A 102 -0.80 -13.37 6.47
CA ILE A 102 0.52 -13.65 7.04
C ILE A 102 0.71 -12.91 8.37
N GLY A 103 0.32 -11.64 8.42
CA GLY A 103 0.36 -10.84 9.64
C GLY A 103 -0.48 -11.44 10.77
N GLU A 104 -1.72 -11.85 10.46
CA GLU A 104 -2.61 -12.53 11.40
C GLU A 104 -2.00 -13.84 11.91
N ALA A 105 -1.48 -14.68 11.01
CA ALA A 105 -0.78 -15.92 11.39
C ALA A 105 0.46 -15.67 12.27
N LYS A 106 1.06 -14.48 12.19
CA LYS A 106 2.21 -14.04 13.00
C LYS A 106 1.82 -13.22 14.24
N ASN A 107 0.52 -13.08 14.52
CA ASN A 107 -0.03 -12.27 15.60
C ASN A 107 0.39 -10.81 15.51
N VAL A 108 0.27 -10.23 14.32
CA VAL A 108 0.53 -8.81 14.06
C VAL A 108 -0.81 -8.09 13.99
N GLU A 109 -1.01 -7.08 14.84
CA GLU A 109 -2.22 -6.26 14.82
C GLU A 109 -2.21 -5.30 13.61
N VAL A 110 -3.32 -5.17 12.90
CA VAL A 110 -3.45 -4.19 11.81
C VAL A 110 -4.41 -3.07 12.22
N VAL A 111 -3.93 -1.83 12.18
CA VAL A 111 -4.67 -0.60 12.49
C VAL A 111 -4.76 0.25 11.22
N MET A 112 -6.00 0.57 10.82
CA MET A 112 -6.26 1.42 9.65
C MET A 112 -6.72 2.82 10.09
N LEU A 113 -6.01 3.84 9.61
CA LEU A 113 -6.27 5.24 9.89
C LEU A 113 -7.03 5.89 8.71
N ASN A 114 -8.36 5.85 8.70
CA ASN A 114 -9.14 6.56 7.67
C ASN A 114 -8.88 8.08 7.74
N GLN A 115 -7.99 8.60 6.89
CA GLN A 115 -7.88 10.03 6.60
C GLN A 115 -8.30 10.29 5.15
N GLY A 116 -8.79 11.49 4.86
CA GLY A 116 -9.04 11.94 3.49
C GLY A 116 -7.74 12.13 2.72
N GLU A 117 -7.79 12.01 1.39
CA GLU A 117 -6.61 11.85 0.53
C GLU A 117 -6.22 13.14 -0.23
N ASP A 118 -4.94 13.24 -0.63
CA ASP A 118 -4.42 14.23 -1.60
C ASP A 118 -4.73 13.84 -3.08
N THR A 119 -5.12 12.59 -3.36
CA THR A 119 -5.66 12.11 -4.65
C THR A 119 -6.88 11.24 -4.41
N THR A 120 -7.89 11.26 -5.28
CA THR A 120 -9.12 10.49 -5.03
C THR A 120 -8.91 8.98 -5.26
N PHE A 121 -9.75 8.14 -4.65
CA PHE A 121 -9.77 6.70 -4.88
C PHE A 121 -9.89 6.35 -6.37
N GLU A 122 -10.71 7.11 -7.11
CA GLU A 122 -10.94 6.94 -8.54
C GLU A 122 -9.66 7.18 -9.36
N GLU A 123 -8.86 8.18 -8.99
CA GLU A 123 -7.59 8.49 -9.66
C GLU A 123 -6.55 7.39 -9.47
N ASP A 124 -6.49 6.79 -8.29
CA ASP A 124 -5.55 5.69 -8.01
C ASP A 124 -6.02 4.39 -8.68
N LEU A 125 -7.33 4.11 -8.68
CA LEU A 125 -7.91 2.97 -9.41
C LEU A 125 -7.66 3.06 -10.92
N ALA A 126 -7.84 4.25 -11.50
CA ALA A 126 -7.55 4.53 -12.90
C ALA A 126 -6.09 4.21 -13.28
N LYS A 127 -5.14 4.62 -12.42
CA LYS A 127 -3.71 4.33 -12.62
C LYS A 127 -3.43 2.82 -12.56
N ASP A 128 -4.02 2.12 -11.60
CA ASP A 128 -3.87 0.68 -11.46
C ASP A 128 -4.42 -0.07 -12.70
N VAL A 129 -5.61 0.29 -13.19
CA VAL A 129 -6.20 -0.31 -14.41
C VAL A 129 -5.31 -0.11 -15.63
N LEU A 130 -4.73 1.09 -15.79
CA LEU A 130 -3.80 1.39 -16.88
C LEU A 130 -2.53 0.55 -16.80
N GLU A 131 -2.00 0.36 -15.60
CA GLU A 131 -0.78 -0.43 -15.40
C GLU A 131 -1.03 -1.93 -15.62
N ILE A 132 -2.17 -2.47 -15.14
CA ILE A 132 -2.63 -3.84 -15.43
C ILE A 132 -2.70 -4.05 -16.94
N SER A 133 -3.41 -3.16 -17.63
CA SER A 133 -3.59 -3.21 -19.08
C SER A 133 -2.23 -3.15 -19.81
N THR A 134 -1.31 -2.32 -19.33
CA THR A 134 0.05 -2.19 -19.87
C THR A 134 0.86 -3.47 -19.72
N VAL A 135 0.81 -4.12 -18.56
CA VAL A 135 1.51 -5.39 -18.32
C VAL A 135 0.96 -6.48 -19.23
N PHE A 136 -0.36 -6.64 -19.30
CA PHE A 136 -0.99 -7.65 -20.16
C PHE A 136 -0.72 -7.39 -21.64
N SER A 137 -0.92 -6.16 -22.11
CA SER A 137 -0.72 -5.80 -23.51
C SER A 137 0.74 -5.95 -23.94
N THR A 138 1.69 -5.60 -23.07
CA THR A 138 3.12 -5.83 -23.32
C THR A 138 3.45 -7.31 -23.42
N ARG A 139 2.87 -8.16 -22.58
CA ARG A 139 3.07 -9.63 -22.65
C ARG A 139 2.42 -10.24 -23.89
N LEU A 140 1.24 -9.75 -24.30
CA LEU A 140 0.49 -10.28 -25.44
C LEU A 140 1.10 -9.87 -26.79
N TYR A 141 1.51 -8.62 -26.94
CA TYR A 141 1.89 -8.08 -28.25
C TYR A 141 3.35 -7.63 -28.32
N GLY A 142 4.06 -7.56 -27.19
CA GLY A 142 5.40 -6.96 -27.10
C GLY A 142 5.33 -5.43 -26.95
N SER A 143 6.25 -4.89 -26.14
CA SER A 143 6.26 -3.47 -25.72
C SER A 143 6.33 -2.48 -26.88
N ARG A 144 6.99 -2.86 -27.98
CA ARG A 144 7.18 -2.01 -29.17
C ARG A 144 6.13 -2.19 -30.26
N SER A 145 5.15 -3.07 -30.08
CA SER A 145 4.17 -3.35 -31.13
C SER A 145 3.17 -2.21 -31.30
N HIS A 146 2.72 -2.02 -32.54
CA HIS A 146 1.66 -1.05 -32.83
C HIS A 146 0.34 -1.41 -32.15
N ARG A 147 0.06 -2.71 -31.98
CA ARG A 147 -1.13 -3.20 -31.27
C ARG A 147 -1.09 -2.84 -29.78
N ASN A 148 0.08 -2.96 -29.13
CA ASN A 148 0.25 -2.53 -27.74
C ASN A 148 -0.09 -1.06 -27.57
N ARG A 149 0.51 -0.19 -28.38
CA ARG A 149 0.25 1.26 -28.33
C ARG A 149 -1.23 1.59 -28.53
N LYS A 150 -1.87 1.02 -29.55
CA LYS A 150 -3.29 1.26 -29.84
C LYS A 150 -4.21 0.85 -28.67
N LEU A 151 -3.94 -0.29 -28.03
CA LEU A 151 -4.73 -0.76 -26.88
C LEU A 151 -4.57 0.20 -25.70
N ILE A 152 -3.32 0.56 -25.35
CA ILE A 152 -3.05 1.43 -24.21
C ILE A 152 -3.62 2.83 -24.42
N ASP A 153 -3.53 3.38 -25.63
CA ASP A 153 -4.14 4.68 -25.94
C ASP A 153 -5.67 4.63 -25.80
N GLY A 154 -6.30 3.55 -26.25
CA GLY A 154 -7.74 3.33 -26.07
C GLY A 154 -8.17 3.24 -24.60
N VAL A 155 -7.41 2.51 -23.77
CA VAL A 155 -7.69 2.42 -22.33
C VAL A 155 -7.50 3.77 -21.65
N LYS A 156 -6.45 4.53 -22.00
CA LYS A 156 -6.24 5.89 -21.48
C LYS A 156 -7.40 6.82 -21.78
N GLN A 157 -7.92 6.76 -23.01
CA GLN A 157 -9.05 7.58 -23.40
C GLN A 157 -10.31 7.22 -22.59
N ALA A 158 -10.64 5.93 -22.48
CA ALA A 158 -11.79 5.47 -21.69
C ALA A 158 -11.69 5.86 -20.21
N VAL A 159 -10.49 5.77 -19.63
CA VAL A 159 -10.24 6.19 -18.24
C VAL A 159 -10.41 7.71 -18.07
N ALA A 160 -9.90 8.51 -19.00
CA ALA A 160 -10.06 9.96 -18.96
C ALA A 160 -11.53 10.39 -19.09
N GLU A 161 -12.30 9.73 -19.96
CA GLU A 161 -13.74 9.98 -20.12
C GLU A 161 -14.51 9.64 -18.83
N ALA A 162 -14.14 8.55 -18.14
CA ALA A 162 -14.77 8.13 -16.89
C ALA A 162 -14.45 9.04 -15.69
N GLN A 163 -13.36 9.81 -15.74
CA GLN A 163 -12.96 10.75 -14.68
C GLN A 163 -13.65 12.12 -14.80
N ILE A 164 -14.32 12.40 -15.92
CA ILE A 164 -15.01 13.68 -16.20
C ILE A 164 -16.51 13.59 -15.85
N CYS A 165 -17.06 12.38 -15.67
CA CYS A 165 -18.44 12.13 -15.26
C CYS A 165 -18.57 12.10 -13.73
#